data_AF-A0A9N9W7W7-F1
#
_entry.id   AF-A0A9N9W7W7-F1
#
_cell.length_a   1.000
_cell.length_b   1.000
_cell.length_c   1.000
_cell.angle_alpha   90.00
_cell.angle_beta   90.00
_cell.angle_gamma   90.00
#
_symmetry.space_group_name_H-M   'P 1'
#
loop_
_entity.id
_entity.type
_entity.pdbx_description
1 polymer ?
#
loop_
_entity_poly.entity_id
_entity_poly.type
_entity_poly.pdbx_seq_one_letter_code
_entity_poly.pdbx_strand_id
1 'polypeptide(L)'
;MYQDKLVNLKKQLQQLEDGIHTEYLRRVKRLEHQLHERLRLNKIYKDHMFDVVEREYAAEKKAAAKEFEEKKIELRENLLNDFEDKRKMIENERHSMELNGDSTEVKPVMKRILRRRANEPAPAPEKRRKPLATTLTYQLDEREVDADLRAIARHSPPTHPAHHHHHHAHHNTNHNTPRKHHNSTNSCESSPTF
;
A
#
# COMPACT_ATOMS: atom_id res chain seq x y z
N MET A 1 54.96 45.90 42.44
CA MET A 1 54.73 44.79 41.49
C MET A 1 53.66 43.80 41.96
N TYR A 2 53.93 42.94 42.96
CA TYR A 2 52.99 41.89 43.37
C TYR A 2 51.71 42.42 44.04
N GLN A 3 51.84 43.37 44.97
CA GLN A 3 50.69 44.06 45.59
C GLN A 3 49.76 44.70 44.56
N ASP A 4 50.31 45.42 43.56
CA ASP A 4 49.52 46.11 42.53
C ASP A 4 48.74 45.11 41.68
N LYS A 5 49.35 43.95 41.35
CA LYS A 5 48.68 42.87 40.63
C LYS A 5 47.54 42.25 41.46
N LEU A 6 47.73 42.07 42.77
CA LEU A 6 46.69 41.60 43.68
C LEU A 6 45.53 42.61 43.80
N VAL A 7 45.82 43.91 43.89
CA VAL A 7 44.80 44.97 43.90
C VAL A 7 44.00 45.01 42.59
N ASN A 8 44.67 44.90 41.45
CA ASN A 8 44.00 44.83 40.15
C ASN A 8 43.09 43.61 40.02
N LEU A 9 43.54 42.43 40.47
CA LEU A 9 42.72 41.22 40.47
C LEU A 9 41.51 41.34 41.41
N LYS A 10 41.67 41.89 42.61
CA LYS A 10 40.54 42.18 43.52
C LYS A 10 39.54 43.15 42.90
N LYS A 11 40.02 44.20 42.21
CA LYS A 11 39.16 45.14 41.49
C LYS A 11 38.40 44.48 40.33
N GLN A 12 39.05 43.59 39.57
CA GLN A 12 38.38 42.82 38.51
C GLN A 12 37.35 41.84 39.07
N LEU A 13 37.63 41.22 40.23
CA LEU A 13 36.67 40.37 40.93
C LEU A 13 35.43 41.18 41.36
N GLN A 14 35.61 42.33 42.01
CA GLN A 14 34.50 43.21 42.37
C GLN A 14 33.70 43.65 41.13
N GLN A 15 34.37 44.02 40.04
CA GLN A 15 33.69 44.36 38.78
C GLN A 15 32.90 43.18 38.17
N LEU A 16 33.26 41.93 38.46
CA LEU A 16 32.49 40.76 38.04
C LEU A 16 31.31 40.49 38.97
N GLU A 17 31.49 40.64 40.29
CA GLU A 17 30.41 40.56 41.29
C GLU A 17 29.34 41.64 41.06
N ASP A 18 29.77 42.87 40.77
CA ASP A 18 28.91 44.01 40.41
C ASP A 18 28.32 43.88 38.99
N GLY A 19 28.74 42.88 38.19
CA GLY A 19 28.30 42.66 36.81
C GLY A 19 28.81 43.67 35.76
N ILE A 20 29.62 44.66 36.15
CA ILE A 20 30.09 45.76 35.29
C ILE A 20 31.38 45.45 34.50
N HIS A 21 31.99 44.27 34.68
CA HIS A 21 33.24 43.92 34.01
C HIS A 21 33.08 43.91 32.47
N THR A 22 33.92 44.69 31.78
CA THR A 22 33.75 45.00 30.35
C THR A 22 33.77 43.77 29.43
N GLU A 23 34.66 42.80 29.68
CA GLU A 23 34.70 41.53 28.92
C GLU A 23 33.46 40.65 29.16
N TYR A 24 32.86 40.70 30.36
CA TYR A 24 31.63 39.98 30.68
C TYR A 24 30.47 40.60 29.92
N LEU A 25 30.29 41.92 30.03
CA LEU A 25 29.26 42.67 29.26
C LEU A 25 29.39 42.46 27.75
N ARG A 26 30.62 42.41 27.20
CA ARG A 26 30.85 42.13 25.78
C ARG A 26 30.38 40.70 25.39
N ARG A 27 30.58 39.71 26.26
CA ARG A 27 30.09 38.34 26.05
C ARG A 27 28.57 38.26 26.17
N VAL A 28 27.98 38.89 27.18
CA VAL A 28 26.51 38.97 27.35
C VAL A 28 25.87 39.58 26.10
N LYS A 29 26.31 40.76 25.66
CA LYS A 29 25.77 41.43 24.46
C LYS A 29 25.89 40.58 23.19
N ARG A 30 26.95 39.76 23.06
CA ARG A 30 27.11 38.81 21.95
C ARG A 30 26.08 37.67 22.03
N LEU A 31 25.84 37.11 23.21
CA LEU A 31 24.85 36.06 23.43
C LEU A 31 23.42 36.57 23.23
N GLU A 32 23.11 37.78 23.70
CA GLU A 32 21.82 38.45 23.47
C GLU A 32 21.56 38.64 21.97
N HIS A 33 22.55 39.13 21.21
CA HIS A 33 22.43 39.28 19.76
C HIS A 33 22.21 37.93 19.06
N GLN A 34 22.96 36.89 19.45
CA GLN A 34 22.77 35.53 18.93
C GLN A 34 21.39 34.96 19.26
N LEU A 35 20.84 35.23 20.44
CA LEU A 35 19.49 34.83 20.82
C LEU A 35 18.43 35.54 19.97
N HIS A 36 18.52 36.87 19.83
CA HIS A 36 17.60 37.64 18.99
C HIS A 36 17.61 37.15 17.54
N GLU A 37 18.78 36.90 16.97
CA GLU A 37 18.88 36.40 15.59
C GLU A 37 18.34 34.97 15.47
N ARG A 38 18.60 34.09 16.45
CA ARG A 38 18.05 32.72 16.46
C ARG A 38 16.52 32.72 16.56
N LEU A 39 15.93 33.64 17.34
CA LEU A 39 14.48 33.83 17.44
C LEU A 39 13.88 34.38 16.13
N ARG A 40 14.54 35.38 15.52
CA ARG A 40 14.16 35.94 14.21
C ARG A 40 14.14 34.85 13.13
N LEU A 41 15.21 34.06 13.05
CA LEU A 41 15.32 32.94 12.11
C LEU A 41 14.29 31.84 12.39
N ASN A 42 14.03 31.49 13.66
CA ASN A 42 12.98 30.53 14.01
C ASN A 42 11.59 30.98 13.54
N LYS A 43 11.26 32.26 13.72
CA LYS A 43 9.99 32.81 13.25
C LYS A 43 9.88 32.72 11.73
N ILE A 44 10.87 33.23 10.99
CA ILE A 44 10.89 33.17 9.51
C ILE A 44 10.80 31.73 9.01
N TYR A 45 11.53 30.79 9.63
CA TYR A 45 11.50 29.38 9.27
C TYR A 45 10.13 28.75 9.54
N LYS A 46 9.53 29.02 10.70
CA LYS A 46 8.16 28.57 11.03
C LYS A 46 7.17 29.06 9.97
N ASP A 47 7.15 30.37 9.71
CA ASP A 47 6.20 31.00 8.78
C ASP A 47 6.39 30.39 7.36
N HIS A 48 7.63 30.25 6.88
CA HIS A 48 7.94 29.59 5.61
C HIS A 48 7.51 28.10 5.57
N MET A 49 7.62 27.35 6.67
CA MET A 49 7.14 25.95 6.72
C MET A 49 5.61 25.87 6.63
N PHE A 50 4.86 26.81 7.20
CA PHE A 50 3.42 26.91 6.96
C PHE A 50 3.12 27.20 5.47
N ASP A 51 3.79 28.19 4.87
CA ASP A 51 3.62 28.52 3.45
C ASP A 51 3.91 27.33 2.52
N VAL A 52 4.89 26.47 2.86
CA VAL A 52 5.20 25.24 2.11
C VAL A 52 4.05 24.24 2.23
N VAL A 53 3.63 23.91 3.44
CA VAL A 53 2.57 22.92 3.70
C VAL A 53 1.23 23.35 3.09
N GLU A 54 0.87 24.63 3.16
CA GLU A 54 -0.34 25.15 2.53
C GLU A 54 -0.30 25.04 0.99
N ARG A 55 0.86 25.34 0.37
CA ARG A 55 1.04 25.20 -1.08
C ARG A 55 1.01 23.73 -1.52
N GLU A 56 1.66 22.85 -0.79
CA GLU A 56 1.66 21.40 -1.06
C GLU A 56 0.24 20.83 -0.93
N TYR A 57 -0.47 21.14 0.15
CA TYR A 57 -1.88 20.73 0.34
C TYR A 57 -2.80 21.24 -0.77
N ALA A 58 -2.67 22.51 -1.18
CA ALA A 58 -3.46 23.08 -2.26
C ALA A 58 -3.14 22.44 -3.63
N ALA A 59 -1.86 22.15 -3.89
CA ALA A 59 -1.42 21.47 -5.10
C ALA A 59 -1.94 20.02 -5.15
N GLU A 60 -1.80 19.26 -4.06
CA GLU A 60 -2.25 17.88 -3.93
C GLU A 60 -3.76 17.76 -4.11
N LYS A 61 -4.54 18.63 -3.45
CA LYS A 61 -6.00 18.69 -3.60
C LYS A 61 -6.42 18.96 -5.07
N LYS A 62 -5.66 19.79 -5.80
CA LYS A 62 -5.91 20.06 -7.22
C LYS A 62 -5.48 18.88 -8.11
N ALA A 63 -4.39 18.21 -7.78
CA ALA A 63 -3.90 17.03 -8.48
C ALA A 63 -4.91 15.87 -8.37
N ALA A 64 -5.35 15.53 -7.15
CA ALA A 64 -6.34 14.49 -6.90
C ALA A 64 -7.68 14.77 -7.61
N ALA A 65 -8.14 16.02 -7.63
CA ALA A 65 -9.36 16.41 -8.35
C ALA A 65 -9.21 16.26 -9.88
N LYS A 66 -8.03 16.59 -10.43
CA LYS A 66 -7.71 16.42 -11.85
C LYS A 66 -7.64 14.94 -12.23
N GLU A 67 -6.91 14.14 -11.46
CA GLU A 67 -6.77 12.69 -11.65
C GLU A 67 -8.12 11.97 -11.61
N PHE A 68 -9.01 12.38 -10.68
CA PHE A 68 -10.36 11.83 -10.60
C PHE A 68 -11.18 12.08 -11.87
N GLU A 69 -11.16 13.31 -12.41
CA GLU A 69 -11.89 13.61 -13.65
C GLU A 69 -11.26 12.93 -14.87
N GLU A 70 -9.92 12.84 -14.93
CA GLU A 70 -9.20 12.10 -15.98
C GLU A 70 -9.58 10.61 -15.99
N LYS A 71 -9.52 9.92 -14.86
CA LYS A 71 -9.97 8.52 -14.73
C LYS A 71 -11.45 8.31 -15.08
N LYS A 72 -12.29 9.33 -14.80
CA LYS A 72 -13.73 9.35 -15.11
C LYS A 72 -14.02 9.63 -16.59
N ILE A 73 -13.08 10.21 -17.33
CA ILE A 73 -13.13 10.29 -18.80
C ILE A 73 -12.61 8.98 -19.40
N GLU A 74 -11.42 8.53 -18.99
CA GLU A 74 -10.78 7.27 -19.40
C GLU A 74 -11.74 6.07 -19.28
N LEU A 75 -12.44 5.92 -18.14
CA LEU A 75 -13.39 4.83 -17.94
C LEU A 75 -14.55 4.86 -18.96
N ARG A 76 -15.01 6.05 -19.38
CA ARG A 76 -16.09 6.18 -20.38
C ARG A 76 -15.59 5.89 -21.78
N GLU A 77 -14.39 6.34 -22.13
CA GLU A 77 -13.76 6.07 -23.41
C GLU A 77 -13.47 4.56 -23.56
N ASN A 78 -12.94 3.92 -22.52
CA ASN A 78 -12.75 2.48 -22.47
C ASN A 78 -14.07 1.72 -22.63
N LEU A 79 -15.15 2.11 -21.94
CA LEU A 79 -16.47 1.50 -22.12
C LEU A 79 -17.03 1.70 -23.53
N LEU A 80 -16.81 2.87 -24.15
CA LEU A 80 -17.24 3.12 -25.53
C LEU A 80 -16.50 2.21 -26.51
N ASN A 81 -15.17 2.14 -26.41
CA ASN A 81 -14.31 1.26 -27.21
C ASN A 81 -14.73 -0.20 -27.08
N ASP A 82 -14.96 -0.66 -25.84
CA ASP A 82 -15.49 -2.00 -25.52
C ASP A 82 -16.79 -2.33 -26.27
N PHE A 83 -17.72 -1.37 -26.36
CA PHE A 83 -18.98 -1.56 -27.08
C PHE A 83 -18.80 -1.49 -28.61
N GLU A 84 -17.90 -0.66 -29.11
CA GLU A 84 -17.57 -0.60 -30.54
C GLU A 84 -16.88 -1.87 -31.03
N ASP A 85 -15.94 -2.42 -30.26
CA ASP A 85 -15.28 -3.68 -30.56
C ASP A 85 -16.25 -4.86 -30.46
N LYS A 86 -17.15 -4.90 -29.45
CA LYS A 86 -18.23 -5.91 -29.38
C LYS A 86 -19.16 -5.84 -30.59
N ARG A 87 -19.56 -4.63 -31.02
CA ARG A 87 -20.37 -4.43 -32.24
C ARG A 87 -19.65 -4.96 -33.48
N LYS A 88 -18.37 -4.62 -33.63
CA LYS A 88 -17.52 -5.05 -34.75
C LYS A 88 -17.29 -6.58 -34.75
N MET A 89 -17.15 -7.18 -33.57
CA MET A 89 -17.04 -8.63 -33.41
C MET A 89 -18.32 -9.34 -33.87
N ILE A 90 -19.49 -8.88 -33.42
CA ILE A 90 -20.79 -9.42 -33.85
C ILE A 90 -21.00 -9.26 -35.36
N GLU A 91 -20.59 -8.12 -35.94
CA GLU A 91 -20.68 -7.90 -37.38
C GLU A 91 -19.74 -8.82 -38.19
N ASN A 92 -18.50 -9.03 -37.71
CA ASN A 92 -17.56 -9.98 -38.29
C ASN A 92 -18.06 -11.44 -38.19
N GLU A 93 -18.62 -11.83 -37.04
CA GLU A 93 -19.22 -13.15 -36.82
C GLU A 93 -20.41 -13.37 -37.76
N ARG A 94 -21.31 -12.38 -37.88
CA ARG A 94 -22.44 -12.41 -38.82
C ARG A 94 -21.95 -12.58 -40.27
N HIS A 95 -20.95 -11.80 -40.68
CA HIS A 95 -20.40 -11.88 -42.03
C HIS A 95 -19.72 -13.23 -42.30
N SER A 96 -19.00 -13.79 -41.32
CA SER A 96 -18.45 -15.15 -41.44
C SER A 96 -19.57 -16.20 -41.52
N MET A 97 -20.64 -16.08 -40.73
CA MET A 97 -21.80 -16.97 -40.85
C MET A 97 -22.48 -16.89 -42.22
N GLU A 98 -22.62 -15.68 -42.80
CA GLU A 98 -23.15 -15.48 -44.15
C GLU A 98 -22.27 -16.16 -45.22
N LEU A 99 -20.94 -16.09 -45.10
CA LEU A 99 -19.98 -16.70 -46.03
C LEU A 99 -19.82 -18.22 -45.85
N ASN A 100 -19.96 -18.74 -44.64
CA ASN A 100 -19.68 -20.14 -44.29
C ASN A 100 -20.96 -21.00 -44.11
N GLY A 101 -22.12 -20.37 -43.97
CA GLY A 101 -23.38 -21.03 -43.55
C GLY A 101 -23.99 -22.00 -44.57
N ASP A 102 -23.67 -21.87 -45.86
CA ASP A 102 -24.23 -22.70 -46.93
C ASP A 102 -23.60 -24.13 -47.00
N SER A 103 -22.62 -24.43 -46.14
CA SER A 103 -21.88 -25.70 -46.14
C SER A 103 -22.45 -26.76 -45.19
N THR A 104 -23.74 -26.67 -44.82
CA THR A 104 -24.42 -27.71 -44.03
C THR A 104 -24.96 -28.88 -44.86
N GLU A 105 -24.92 -28.80 -46.21
CA GLU A 105 -24.96 -30.00 -47.05
C GLU A 105 -23.63 -30.78 -46.95
N VAL A 106 -23.37 -31.35 -45.78
CA VAL A 106 -22.42 -32.46 -45.64
C VAL A 106 -23.07 -33.68 -46.30
N LYS A 107 -23.05 -33.70 -47.65
CA LYS A 107 -23.40 -34.87 -48.44
C LYS A 107 -22.55 -36.03 -47.90
N PRO A 108 -23.16 -37.11 -47.36
CA PRO A 108 -22.40 -38.22 -46.82
C PRO A 108 -21.42 -38.69 -47.88
N VAL A 109 -20.12 -38.63 -47.57
CA VAL A 109 -19.06 -38.96 -48.54
C VAL A 109 -19.37 -40.31 -49.15
N MET A 110 -19.76 -40.31 -50.42
CA MET A 110 -20.30 -41.48 -51.10
C MET A 110 -19.16 -42.49 -51.29
N LYS A 111 -18.97 -43.35 -50.28
CA LYS A 111 -17.90 -44.36 -50.30
C LYS A 111 -18.21 -45.35 -51.41
N ARG A 112 -17.61 -45.12 -52.59
CA ARG A 112 -17.62 -46.01 -53.74
C ARG A 112 -16.92 -47.32 -53.36
N ILE A 113 -17.69 -48.25 -52.81
CA ILE A 113 -17.20 -49.55 -52.36
C ILE A 113 -16.81 -50.38 -53.59
N LEU A 114 -15.52 -50.65 -53.77
CA LEU A 114 -15.05 -51.57 -54.79
C LEU A 114 -15.41 -52.99 -54.35
N ARG A 115 -16.17 -53.74 -55.17
CA ARG A 115 -16.53 -55.13 -54.86
C ARG A 115 -15.25 -55.98 -54.81
N ARG A 116 -14.99 -56.64 -53.67
CA ARG A 116 -13.85 -57.56 -53.51
C ARG A 116 -13.93 -58.70 -54.53
N ARG A 117 -12.77 -59.11 -55.05
CA ARG A 117 -12.63 -60.35 -55.82
C ARG A 117 -12.59 -61.54 -54.85
N ALA A 118 -13.15 -62.67 -55.25
CA ALA A 118 -13.45 -63.80 -54.36
C ALA A 118 -12.24 -64.50 -53.69
N ASN A 119 -11.01 -64.12 -54.05
CA ASN A 119 -9.78 -64.75 -53.56
C ASN A 119 -8.84 -63.79 -52.79
N GLU A 120 -9.35 -62.68 -52.26
CA GLU A 120 -8.57 -61.81 -51.37
C GLU A 120 -8.86 -62.19 -49.90
N PRO A 121 -7.86 -62.59 -49.10
CA PRO A 121 -8.07 -63.00 -47.71
C PRO A 121 -8.69 -61.86 -46.87
N ALA A 122 -9.39 -62.23 -45.81
CA ALA A 122 -9.98 -61.27 -44.88
C ALA A 122 -8.88 -60.37 -44.26
N PRO A 123 -9.08 -59.05 -44.18
CA PRO A 123 -8.10 -58.17 -43.54
C PRO A 123 -7.95 -58.59 -42.08
N ALA A 124 -6.70 -58.79 -41.64
CA ALA A 124 -6.40 -59.18 -40.27
C ALA A 124 -6.92 -58.11 -39.29
N PRO A 125 -7.38 -58.49 -38.08
CA PRO A 125 -7.87 -57.54 -37.09
C PRO A 125 -6.73 -56.60 -36.66
N GLU A 126 -6.77 -55.37 -37.18
CA GLU A 126 -5.77 -54.35 -36.89
C GLU A 126 -5.79 -54.01 -35.39
N LYS A 127 -4.62 -54.10 -34.74
CA LYS A 127 -4.50 -53.84 -33.30
C LYS A 127 -5.00 -52.42 -33.01
N ARG A 128 -6.09 -52.31 -32.24
CA ARG A 128 -6.79 -51.05 -31.87
C ARG A 128 -5.80 -49.89 -31.71
N ARG A 129 -5.65 -49.07 -32.77
CA ARG A 129 -5.03 -47.74 -32.62
C ARG A 129 -5.87 -47.01 -31.57
N LYS A 130 -5.22 -46.54 -30.50
CA LYS A 130 -5.91 -45.77 -29.46
C LYS A 130 -6.58 -44.56 -30.16
N PRO A 131 -7.87 -44.28 -29.90
CA PRO A 131 -8.47 -43.05 -30.41
C PRO A 131 -7.67 -41.86 -29.88
N LEU A 132 -7.40 -40.87 -30.73
CA LEU A 132 -6.81 -39.61 -30.25
C LEU A 132 -7.84 -38.96 -29.34
N ALA A 133 -7.46 -38.72 -28.09
CA ALA A 133 -8.34 -38.14 -27.08
C ALA A 133 -8.47 -36.63 -27.30
N THR A 134 -9.43 -36.22 -28.13
CA THR A 134 -9.95 -34.83 -28.15
C THR A 134 -10.94 -34.60 -27.00
N THR A 135 -10.60 -35.08 -25.81
CA THR A 135 -11.29 -34.73 -24.56
C THR A 135 -10.64 -33.49 -23.97
N LEU A 136 -11.34 -32.36 -24.02
CA LEU A 136 -10.98 -31.18 -23.22
C LEU A 136 -11.04 -31.55 -21.74
N THR A 137 -9.88 -31.63 -21.09
CA THR A 137 -9.77 -31.87 -19.66
C THR A 137 -9.95 -30.54 -18.94
N TYR A 138 -11.09 -30.36 -18.26
CA TYR A 138 -11.41 -29.16 -17.46
C TYR A 138 -10.86 -29.22 -16.02
N GLN A 139 -10.03 -30.22 -15.71
CA GLN A 139 -9.34 -30.32 -14.42
C GLN A 139 -7.99 -29.63 -14.55
N LEU A 140 -7.68 -28.75 -13.60
CA LEU A 140 -6.36 -28.16 -13.45
C LEU A 140 -5.34 -29.26 -13.13
N ASP A 141 -4.12 -29.13 -13.65
CA ASP A 141 -3.04 -30.03 -13.27
C ASP A 141 -2.67 -29.82 -11.80
N GLU A 142 -2.19 -30.87 -11.10
CA GLU A 142 -1.82 -30.77 -9.67
C GLU A 142 -0.86 -29.61 -9.37
N ARG A 143 -0.03 -29.22 -10.35
CA ARG A 143 0.91 -28.09 -10.27
C ARG A 143 0.22 -26.72 -10.21
N GLU A 144 -0.91 -26.57 -10.89
CA GLU A 144 -1.70 -25.34 -10.90
C GLU A 144 -2.49 -25.22 -9.59
N VAL A 145 -3.09 -26.33 -9.16
CA VAL A 145 -3.73 -26.45 -7.83
C VAL A 145 -2.75 -26.08 -6.71
N ASP A 146 -1.53 -26.59 -6.77
CA ASP A 146 -0.45 -26.29 -5.83
C ASP A 146 0.02 -24.83 -5.85
N ALA A 147 -0.05 -24.16 -7.01
CA ALA A 147 0.33 -22.77 -7.17
C ALA A 147 -0.72 -21.84 -6.57
N ASP A 148 -2.00 -22.15 -6.80
CA ASP A 148 -3.16 -21.42 -6.26
C ASP A 148 -3.29 -21.62 -4.75
N LEU A 149 -3.12 -22.84 -4.23
CA LEU A 149 -3.08 -23.08 -2.78
C LEU A 149 -1.95 -22.27 -2.10
N ARG A 150 -0.79 -22.16 -2.75
CA ARG A 150 0.31 -21.30 -2.30
C ARG A 150 0.00 -19.80 -2.43
N ALA A 151 -0.81 -19.38 -3.39
CA ALA A 151 -1.30 -18.01 -3.47
C ALA A 151 -2.24 -17.70 -2.30
N ILE A 152 -3.22 -18.57 -2.07
CA ILE A 152 -4.20 -18.46 -0.98
C ILE A 152 -3.53 -18.37 0.39
N ALA A 153 -2.50 -19.19 0.63
CA ALA A 153 -1.73 -19.14 1.87
C ALA A 153 -0.96 -17.82 2.07
N ARG A 154 -0.53 -17.14 1.00
CA ARG A 154 0.21 -15.86 1.08
C ARG A 154 -0.68 -14.65 1.40
N HIS A 155 -1.97 -14.73 1.09
CA HIS A 155 -2.92 -13.63 1.31
C HIS A 155 -4.01 -13.94 2.36
N SER A 156 -3.81 -14.99 3.18
CA SER A 156 -4.57 -15.17 4.41
C SER A 156 -4.02 -14.21 5.49
N PRO A 157 -4.82 -13.27 6.02
CA PRO A 157 -4.37 -12.45 7.15
C PRO A 157 -4.14 -13.33 8.39
N PRO A 158 -3.23 -12.95 9.30
CA PRO A 158 -2.98 -13.71 10.51
C PRO A 158 -4.26 -13.78 11.35
N THR A 159 -4.83 -14.98 11.48
CA THR A 159 -5.99 -15.22 12.33
C THR A 159 -5.56 -15.08 13.80
N HIS A 160 -6.13 -14.08 14.47
CA HIS A 160 -6.02 -13.96 15.92
C HIS A 160 -6.51 -15.25 16.59
N PRO A 161 -5.90 -15.68 17.72
CA PRO A 161 -6.28 -16.93 18.38
C PRO A 161 -7.74 -16.84 18.84
N ALA A 162 -8.55 -17.81 18.39
CA ALA A 162 -9.97 -17.85 18.68
C ALA A 162 -10.23 -18.10 20.17
N HIS A 163 -10.81 -17.11 20.86
CA HIS A 163 -11.40 -17.35 22.18
C HIS A 163 -12.77 -17.99 22.02
N HIS A 164 -12.88 -19.25 22.45
CA HIS A 164 -14.15 -19.98 22.53
C HIS A 164 -15.20 -19.19 23.33
N HIS A 165 -16.41 -19.08 22.76
CA HIS A 165 -17.60 -18.72 23.53
C HIS A 165 -17.97 -19.89 24.45
N HIS A 166 -18.06 -19.62 25.76
CA HIS A 166 -18.71 -20.52 26.70
C HIS A 166 -19.60 -19.72 27.68
N HIS A 167 -20.63 -20.39 28.19
CA HIS A 167 -21.84 -19.75 28.72
C HIS A 167 -21.64 -18.91 30.00
N HIS A 168 -22.55 -17.94 30.16
CA HIS A 168 -22.81 -17.23 31.41
C HIS A 168 -23.05 -18.20 32.58
N ALA A 169 -22.34 -17.98 33.69
CA ALA A 169 -22.79 -18.32 35.02
C ALA A 169 -22.30 -17.25 36.01
N HIS A 170 -23.21 -16.65 36.78
CA HIS A 170 -22.85 -15.80 37.91
C HIS A 170 -22.18 -16.62 39.00
N HIS A 171 -21.12 -16.11 39.63
CA HIS A 171 -20.99 -16.18 41.09
C HIS A 171 -20.14 -15.03 41.65
N ASN A 172 -20.52 -14.63 42.87
CA ASN A 172 -19.96 -13.54 43.66
C ASN A 172 -18.87 -14.07 44.60
N THR A 173 -17.83 -13.30 44.97
CA THR A 173 -17.22 -13.23 46.32
C THR A 173 -16.06 -12.20 46.39
N ASN A 174 -15.93 -11.59 47.57
CA ASN A 174 -15.01 -10.52 47.99
C ASN A 174 -13.50 -10.85 48.09
N HIS A 175 -12.71 -9.76 48.06
CA HIS A 175 -11.35 -9.59 48.63
C HIS A 175 -10.21 -10.42 47.96
N ASN A 176 -8.94 -10.01 47.97
CA ASN A 176 -8.26 -9.02 48.82
C ASN A 176 -7.11 -8.32 48.04
N THR A 177 -6.67 -7.13 48.48
CA THR A 177 -5.41 -6.53 47.96
C THR A 177 -4.21 -7.01 48.79
N PRO A 178 -2.95 -6.84 48.31
CA PRO A 178 -2.27 -5.56 48.53
C PRO A 178 -1.42 -5.05 47.36
N ARG A 179 -1.32 -3.72 47.24
CA ARG A 179 -0.30 -3.04 46.43
C ARG A 179 1.12 -3.35 46.94
N LYS A 180 2.09 -3.42 46.03
CA LYS A 180 3.45 -2.94 46.31
C LYS A 180 3.79 -1.78 45.39
N HIS A 181 4.22 -0.68 46.00
CA HIS A 181 4.74 0.50 45.32
C HIS A 181 6.13 0.22 44.73
N HIS A 182 6.47 0.91 43.65
CA HIS A 182 7.75 1.61 43.55
C HIS A 182 7.52 3.01 42.97
N ASN A 183 8.16 4.01 43.58
CA ASN A 183 8.04 5.42 43.21
C ASN A 183 8.98 5.76 42.05
N SER A 184 8.54 6.69 41.20
CA SER A 184 9.38 7.81 40.75
C SER A 184 8.53 9.09 40.70
N THR A 185 8.70 9.92 41.72
CA THR A 185 8.40 11.38 41.77
C THR A 185 9.19 12.14 40.68
N ASN A 186 8.93 13.37 40.21
CA ASN A 186 7.90 14.44 40.32
C ASN A 186 8.23 15.45 39.16
N SER A 187 7.44 16.44 38.69
CA SER A 187 6.10 17.01 38.93
C SER A 187 5.51 17.41 37.55
N CYS A 188 4.26 17.85 37.31
CA CYS A 188 3.41 18.92 37.88
C CYS A 188 3.95 20.37 37.67
N GLU A 189 3.16 21.38 37.26
CA GLU A 189 1.69 21.41 37.10
C GLU A 189 1.18 22.47 36.10
N SER A 190 -0.09 22.29 35.74
CA SER A 190 -1.00 22.98 34.81
C SER A 190 -1.11 24.52 34.87
N SER A 191 -1.73 25.06 33.82
CA SER A 191 -2.21 26.44 33.66
C SER A 191 -3.20 26.91 34.74
N PRO A 192 -3.56 28.22 34.74
CA PRO A 192 -4.88 28.50 34.18
C PRO A 192 -4.96 29.69 33.21
N THR A 193 -6.12 29.75 32.56
CA THR A 193 -6.62 30.76 31.60
C THR A 193 -6.78 32.17 32.15
N PHE A 194 -6.67 33.14 31.24
CA PHE A 194 -7.51 34.35 31.19
C PHE A 194 -7.92 34.59 29.72
#